data_AF-A0AA35RSS7-F1
#
_entry.id   AF-A0AA35RSS7-F1
#
_cell.length_a   1.000
_cell.length_b   1.000
_cell.length_c   1.000
_cell.angle_alpha   90.00
_cell.angle_beta   90.00
_cell.angle_gamma   90.00
#
_symmetry.space_group_name_H-M   'P 1'
#
loop_
_entity.id
_entity.type
_entity.pdbx_description
1 polymer ?
#
loop_
_entity_poly.entity_id
_entity_poly.type
_entity_poly.pdbx_seq_one_letter_code
_entity_poly.pdbx_strand_id
1 'polypeptide(L)'
;MKDQRSNHNPLNLPHLMEVCYQYWPGKRAQTYGEFRVELLSEGWKSGFLFRNFSVQQAKFATAHQVWQFHIPEWSSDYQWRGDVNAMVSVIEEVSKVQMKTGNHPIVVHGTVHK
;
A
#
# COMPACT_ATOMS: atom_id res chain seq x y z
N MET A 1 -4.03 -34.35 35.53
CA MET A 1 -4.73 -33.47 34.58
C MET A 1 -4.16 -32.07 34.71
N LYS A 2 -3.24 -31.67 33.84
CA LYS A 2 -2.70 -30.31 33.79
C LYS A 2 -3.27 -29.65 32.55
N ASP A 3 -4.12 -28.64 32.77
CA ASP A 3 -4.69 -27.79 31.74
C ASP A 3 -3.58 -26.85 31.24
N GLN A 4 -3.06 -27.10 30.04
CA GLN A 4 -2.16 -26.18 29.36
C GLN A 4 -3.01 -25.11 28.69
N ARG A 5 -3.08 -23.93 29.32
CA ARG A 5 -3.54 -22.71 28.64
C ARG A 5 -2.66 -22.49 27.41
N SER A 6 -3.26 -22.70 26.24
CA SER A 6 -2.69 -22.41 24.94
C SER A 6 -2.25 -20.95 24.86
N ASN A 7 -0.95 -20.76 24.70
CA ASN A 7 -0.33 -19.47 24.45
C ASN A 7 -0.64 -19.08 22.98
N HIS A 8 -1.83 -18.54 22.72
CA HIS A 8 -2.16 -18.02 21.40
C HIS A 8 -1.44 -16.69 21.20
N ASN A 9 -0.37 -16.72 20.41
CA ASN A 9 0.22 -15.53 19.81
C ASN A 9 -0.80 -14.96 18.80
N PRO A 10 -1.28 -13.72 18.95
CA PRO A 10 -2.35 -13.15 18.12
C PRO A 10 -1.93 -12.86 16.66
N LEU A 11 -0.70 -13.18 16.27
CA LEU A 11 -0.15 -12.86 14.95
C LEU A 11 -0.14 -14.03 13.95
N ASN A 12 -0.80 -15.14 14.25
CA ASN A 12 -0.96 -16.24 13.29
C ASN A 12 -2.45 -16.45 12.95
N LEU A 13 -2.98 -15.58 12.08
CA LEU A 13 -4.21 -15.86 11.35
C LEU A 13 -3.86 -16.49 9.98
N PRO A 14 -4.28 -17.73 9.70
CA PRO A 14 -3.97 -18.45 8.46
C PRO A 14 -4.82 -18.01 7.25
N HIS A 15 -5.38 -16.80 7.28
CA HIS A 15 -6.27 -16.27 6.24
C HIS A 15 -5.74 -15.02 5.52
N LEU A 16 -4.55 -14.54 5.88
CA LEU A 16 -3.80 -13.59 5.06
C LEU A 16 -3.12 -14.38 3.93
N MET A 17 -3.89 -14.82 2.94
CA MET A 17 -3.27 -15.23 1.67
C MET A 17 -2.42 -14.07 1.18
N GLU A 18 -1.15 -14.32 0.87
CA GLU A 18 -0.19 -13.32 0.42
C GLU A 18 -0.60 -12.83 -0.98
N VAL A 19 -1.56 -11.92 -1.03
CA VAL A 19 -2.22 -11.45 -2.26
C VAL A 19 -1.33 -10.50 -3.08
N CYS A 20 -0.31 -9.92 -2.45
CA CYS A 20 0.72 -9.08 -3.09
C CYS A 20 1.96 -9.04 -2.20
N TYR A 21 3.14 -9.32 -2.76
CA TYR A 21 4.40 -9.11 -2.05
C TYR A 21 4.63 -7.63 -1.79
N GLN A 22 5.18 -7.31 -0.62
CA GLN A 22 5.58 -5.95 -0.30
C GLN A 22 6.73 -5.50 -1.23
N TYR A 23 6.43 -4.60 -2.16
CA TYR A 23 7.39 -4.05 -3.12
C TYR A 23 7.95 -2.67 -2.72
N TRP A 24 7.58 -2.18 -1.53
CA TRP A 24 7.99 -0.86 -1.02
C TRP A 24 8.84 -0.98 0.25
N PRO A 25 9.77 -0.03 0.52
CA PRO A 25 10.58 -0.05 1.72
C PRO A 25 9.74 0.17 2.99
N GLY A 26 10.21 -0.38 4.11
CA GLY A 26 9.74 0.01 5.44
C GLY A 26 10.37 1.34 5.89
N LYS A 27 11.17 1.31 6.95
CA LYS A 27 11.74 2.53 7.57
C LYS A 27 13.03 3.06 6.96
N ARG A 28 13.74 2.26 6.16
CA ARG A 28 15.02 2.65 5.55
C ARG A 28 14.89 2.60 4.03
N ALA A 29 15.63 3.47 3.36
CA ALA A 29 15.75 3.42 1.91
C ALA A 29 16.23 2.03 1.46
N GLN A 30 15.62 1.52 0.39
CA GLN A 30 15.91 0.21 -0.18
C GLN A 30 16.19 0.34 -1.68
N THR A 31 17.09 -0.50 -2.18
CA THR A 31 17.45 -0.54 -3.61
C THR A 31 16.73 -1.70 -4.29
N TYR A 32 16.05 -1.40 -5.39
CA TYR A 32 15.36 -2.35 -6.28
C TYR A 32 15.98 -2.21 -7.67
N GLY A 33 16.94 -3.08 -8.00
CA GLY A 33 17.71 -2.95 -9.24
C GLY A 33 18.46 -1.61 -9.29
N GLU A 34 18.17 -0.78 -10.30
CA GLU A 34 18.78 0.55 -10.45
C GLU A 34 18.07 1.66 -9.66
N PHE A 35 16.99 1.36 -8.94
CA PHE A 35 16.19 2.35 -8.24
C PHE A 35 16.42 2.31 -6.73
N ARG A 36 16.77 3.46 -6.15
CA ARG A 36 16.76 3.70 -4.72
C ARG A 36 15.42 4.32 -4.34
N VAL A 37 14.69 3.66 -3.43
CA VAL A 37 13.37 4.08 -2.96
C VAL A 37 13.43 4.37 -1.47
N GLU A 38 12.93 5.53 -1.06
CA GLU A 38 12.89 5.97 0.34
C GLU A 38 11.47 6.40 0.72
N LEU A 39 10.98 5.91 1.87
CA LEU A 39 9.70 6.34 2.44
C LEU A 39 9.87 7.73 3.08
N LEU A 40 9.19 8.73 2.51
CA LEU A 40 9.20 10.11 3.01
C LEU A 40 8.12 10.33 4.06
N SER A 41 6.91 9.79 3.83
CA SER A 41 5.82 9.86 4.78
C SER A 41 4.83 8.71 4.58
N GLU A 42 4.14 8.34 5.66
CA GLU A 42 3.06 7.35 5.68
C GLU A 42 1.96 7.86 6.61
N GLY A 43 0.70 7.54 6.30
CA GLY A 43 -0.42 7.84 7.17
C GLY A 43 -1.69 7.09 6.79
N TRP A 44 -2.71 7.26 7.62
CA TRP A 44 -4.05 6.73 7.42
C TRP A 44 -5.04 7.86 7.17
N LYS A 45 -5.97 7.65 6.25
CA LYS A 45 -7.06 8.59 5.94
C LYS A 45 -8.26 7.82 5.41
N SER A 46 -9.45 8.07 5.96
CA SER A 46 -10.73 7.57 5.43
C SER A 46 -10.71 6.11 4.93
N GLY A 47 -10.18 5.17 5.72
CA GLY A 47 -10.14 3.75 5.36
C GLY A 47 -9.02 3.31 4.41
N PHE A 48 -8.09 4.18 4.04
CA PHE A 48 -6.90 3.84 3.26
C PHE A 48 -5.59 4.30 3.92
N LEU A 49 -4.50 3.65 3.54
CA LEU A 49 -3.12 4.02 3.81
C LEU A 49 -2.59 4.85 2.65
N PHE A 50 -1.86 5.92 2.93
CA PHE A 50 -1.07 6.62 1.91
C PHE A 50 0.41 6.59 2.25
N ARG A 51 1.24 6.54 1.22
CA ARG A 51 2.69 6.65 1.32
C ARG A 51 3.23 7.60 0.26
N ASN A 52 4.19 8.43 0.65
CA ASN A 52 4.97 9.24 -0.27
C ASN A 52 6.40 8.69 -0.30
N PHE A 53 6.90 8.39 -1.49
CA PHE A 53 8.24 7.88 -1.71
C PHE A 53 9.08 8.86 -2.52
N SER A 54 10.37 8.92 -2.19
CA SER A 54 11.40 9.41 -3.11
C SER A 54 11.93 8.24 -3.91
N VAL A 55 11.89 8.32 -5.23
CA VAL A 55 12.41 7.30 -6.15
C VAL A 55 13.50 7.93 -7.00
N GLN A 56 14.73 7.43 -6.87
CA GLN A 56 15.88 7.88 -7.63
C GLN A 56 16.49 6.71 -8.41
N GLN A 57 16.65 6.88 -9.72
CA GLN A 57 17.41 5.93 -10.52
C GLN A 57 18.90 6.25 -10.42
N ALA A 58 19.76 5.26 -10.21
CA ALA A 58 21.20 5.43 -9.94
C ALA A 58 21.96 6.25 -11.01
N LYS A 59 21.49 6.21 -12.26
CA LYS A 59 22.07 6.94 -13.40
C LYS A 59 21.70 8.43 -13.43
N PHE A 60 20.67 8.83 -12.68
CA PHE A 60 20.14 10.18 -12.68
C PHE A 60 20.27 10.82 -11.29
N ALA A 61 20.67 12.10 -11.26
CA ALA A 61 20.74 12.87 -10.02
C ALA A 61 19.34 13.26 -9.50
N THR A 62 18.34 13.27 -10.38
CA THR A 62 16.98 13.68 -10.07
C THR A 62 16.21 12.54 -9.39
N ALA A 63 15.57 12.87 -8.27
CA ALA A 63 14.59 12.01 -7.62
C ALA A 63 13.17 12.45 -7.97
N HIS A 64 12.26 11.50 -8.08
CA HIS A 64 10.83 11.73 -8.31
C HIS A 64 10.01 11.33 -7.09
N GLN A 65 8.96 12.10 -6.81
CA GLN A 65 8.00 11.72 -5.77
C GLN A 65 6.95 10.77 -6.33
N VAL A 66 6.71 9.67 -5.63
CA VAL A 66 5.69 8.67 -5.97
C VAL A 66 4.75 8.50 -4.80
N TRP A 67 3.45 8.65 -5.06
CA TRP A 67 2.39 8.44 -4.08
C TRP A 67 1.74 7.07 -4.27
N GLN A 68 1.65 6.30 -3.20
CA GLN A 68 0.91 5.04 -3.16
C GLN A 68 -0.30 5.22 -2.25
N PHE A 69 -1.45 4.73 -2.71
CA PHE A 69 -2.70 4.68 -1.96
C PHE A 69 -3.12 3.21 -1.87
N HIS A 70 -3.31 2.71 -0.65
CA HIS A 70 -3.55 1.29 -0.39
C HIS A 70 -4.78 1.12 0.49
N ILE A 71 -5.77 0.38 0.00
CA ILE A 71 -6.96 -0.04 0.76
C ILE A 71 -6.68 -1.48 1.26
N PRO A 72 -6.37 -1.69 2.55
CA PRO A 72 -5.92 -2.98 3.06
C PRO A 72 -7.06 -4.00 3.25
N GLU A 73 -8.28 -3.52 3.51
CA GLU A 73 -9.45 -4.37 3.79
C GLU A 73 -10.47 -4.25 2.66
N TRP A 74 -10.02 -4.51 1.43
CA TRP A 74 -10.96 -4.70 0.34
C TRP A 74 -11.64 -6.07 0.51
N SER A 75 -12.86 -6.08 1.04
CA SER A 75 -13.66 -7.31 1.20
C SER A 75 -13.65 -8.12 -0.10
N SER A 76 -13.04 -9.31 -0.06
CA SER A 76 -12.97 -10.26 -1.18
C SER A 76 -14.24 -11.09 -1.32
N ASP A 77 -15.10 -11.09 -0.30
CA ASP A 77 -16.38 -11.75 -0.35
C ASP A 77 -17.34 -10.98 -1.25
N TYR A 78 -18.03 -11.71 -2.14
CA TYR A 78 -19.07 -11.24 -3.08
C TYR A 78 -20.21 -10.43 -2.41
N GLN A 79 -20.26 -10.38 -1.09
CA GLN A 79 -21.07 -9.43 -0.34
C GLN A 79 -20.31 -8.11 -0.25
N TRP A 80 -20.54 -7.25 -1.25
CA TRP A 80 -20.10 -5.85 -1.27
C TRP A 80 -20.38 -5.15 0.08
N ARG A 81 -19.39 -5.20 0.98
CA ARG A 81 -19.27 -4.45 2.22
C ARG A 81 -17.89 -3.79 2.35
N GLY A 82 -17.18 -3.62 1.24
CA GLY A 82 -16.04 -2.72 1.21
C GLY A 82 -16.53 -1.29 1.46
N ASP A 83 -15.81 -0.52 2.26
CA ASP A 83 -16.15 0.88 2.51
C ASP A 83 -16.03 1.68 1.21
N VAL A 84 -17.15 1.89 0.51
CA VAL A 84 -17.26 2.74 -0.67
C VAL A 84 -16.71 4.14 -0.43
N ASN A 85 -16.72 4.61 0.82
CA ASN A 85 -16.15 5.92 1.15
C ASN A 85 -14.63 5.90 1.04
N ALA A 86 -13.96 4.78 1.32
CA ALA A 86 -12.52 4.66 1.17
C ALA A 86 -12.12 4.74 -0.31
N MET A 87 -12.86 4.06 -1.21
CA MET A 87 -12.67 4.18 -2.66
C MET A 87 -12.82 5.63 -3.15
N VAL A 88 -13.94 6.27 -2.80
CA VAL A 88 -14.22 7.65 -3.23
C VAL A 88 -13.12 8.58 -2.71
N SER A 89 -12.71 8.41 -1.45
CA SER A 89 -11.63 9.21 -0.86
C SER A 89 -10.28 8.99 -1.55
N VAL A 90 -9.96 7.75 -1.99
CA VAL A 90 -8.76 7.47 -2.78
C VAL A 90 -8.83 8.17 -4.13
N ILE A 91 -9.95 8.09 -4.85
CA ILE A 91 -10.12 8.76 -6.16
C ILE A 91 -9.94 10.27 -6.04
N GLU A 92 -10.53 10.88 -5.00
CA GLU A 92 -10.37 12.30 -4.71
C GLU A 92 -8.90 12.66 -4.44
N GLU A 93 -8.19 11.88 -3.63
CA GLU A 93 -6.82 12.17 -3.26
C GLU A 93 -5.85 11.97 -4.44
N VAL A 94 -6.03 10.90 -5.22
CA VAL A 94 -5.30 10.67 -6.46
C VAL A 94 -5.51 11.83 -7.43
N SER A 95 -6.75 12.32 -7.57
CA SER A 95 -7.04 13.48 -8.44
C SER A 95 -6.32 14.74 -7.97
N LYS A 96 -6.28 15.01 -6.66
CA LYS A 96 -5.55 16.14 -6.07
C LYS A 96 -4.05 16.06 -6.32
N VAL A 97 -3.46 14.88 -6.18
CA VAL A 97 -2.04 14.66 -6.47
C VAL A 97 -1.76 14.88 -7.95
N GLN A 98 -2.56 14.30 -8.85
CA GLN A 98 -2.35 14.39 -10.29
C GLN A 98 -2.36 15.82 -10.83
N MET A 99 -3.28 16.65 -10.35
CA MET A 99 -3.33 18.07 -10.71
C MET A 99 -2.04 18.82 -10.36
N LYS A 100 -1.32 18.38 -9.32
CA LYS A 100 -0.05 18.99 -8.89
C LYS A 100 1.17 18.39 -9.58
N THR A 101 1.08 17.14 -10.02
CA THR A 101 2.22 16.39 -10.56
C THR A 101 2.21 16.26 -12.08
N GLY A 102 1.25 16.85 -12.79
CA GLY A 102 1.27 16.91 -14.26
C GLY A 102 0.50 15.79 -14.97
N ASN A 103 -0.46 15.14 -14.30
CA ASN A 103 -1.36 14.15 -14.89
C ASN A 103 -0.65 12.98 -15.59
N HIS A 104 0.36 12.40 -14.95
CA HIS A 104 1.07 11.23 -15.44
C HIS A 104 0.21 9.95 -15.36
N PRO A 105 0.56 8.85 -16.05
CA PRO A 105 -0.18 7.59 -15.92
C PRO A 105 -0.31 7.12 -14.46
N ILE A 106 -1.49 6.61 -14.10
CA ILE A 106 -1.75 6.00 -12.78
C ILE A 106 -1.57 4.49 -12.91
N VAL A 107 -0.71 3.92 -12.06
CA VAL A 107 -0.60 2.46 -11.93
C VAL A 107 -1.59 1.99 -10.88
N VAL A 108 -2.51 1.09 -11.27
CA VAL A 108 -3.47 0.44 -10.37
C VAL A 108 -3.19 -1.06 -10.39
N HIS A 109 -3.05 -1.67 -9.20
CA HIS A 109 -2.89 -3.11 -9.07
C HIS A 109 -3.86 -3.66 -8.02
N GLY A 110 -4.26 -4.91 -8.20
CA GLY A 110 -5.16 -5.64 -7.31
C GLY A 110 -5.07 -7.13 -7.60
N THR A 111 -5.67 -7.94 -6.73
CA THR A 111 -5.67 -9.39 -6.91
C THR A 111 -6.83 -9.80 -7.79
N VAL A 112 -6.54 -10.62 -8.80
CA VAL A 112 -7.58 -11.25 -9.62
C VAL A 112 -7.98 -12.55 -8.93
N HIS A 113 -9.23 -12.61 -8.46
CA HIS A 113 -9.82 -13.89 -8.07
C HIS A 113 -10.02 -14.73 -9.35
N LYS A 114 -9.42 -15.92 -9.38
CA LYS A 114 -9.61 -16.90 -10.45
C LYS A 114 -10.86 -17.74 -10.19
#